data_AF-S5SBD7-F1
#
_entry.id   AF-S5SBD7-F1
#
_cell.length_a   1.000
_cell.length_b   1.000
_cell.length_c   1.000
_cell.angle_alpha   90.00
_cell.angle_beta   90.00
_cell.angle_gamma   90.00
#
_symmetry.space_group_name_H-M   'P 1'
#
loop_
_entity.id
_entity.type
_entity.pdbx_description
1 polymer ?
#
loop_
_entity_poly.entity_id
_entity_poly.type
_entity_poly.pdbx_seq_one_letter_code
_entity_poly.pdbx_strand_id
1 'polypeptide(L)'
;DMSKMNKGNGFMVYRKNLNKHLEMLGERITMQQLSPLAGSLWKSEPKQVKDHYKDLSEEIKKLHNNRVENCIKNNHKRSSEDNYDYENMSSKKFKEMTTKNGGNAFIIFRKQLNEELRSSGYNLNMQDHSKFASYYWSIQPKEVKGYFKALSGQFKKTLNDQLKQMFCKS
;
A
#
# COMPACT_ATOMS: atom_id res chain seq x y z
N ASP A 1 11.23 0.96 -23.30
CA ASP A 1 12.32 1.05 -22.31
C ASP A 1 11.73 1.19 -20.90
N MET A 2 11.54 0.06 -20.23
CA MET A 2 10.90 -0.05 -18.90
C MET A 2 11.90 0.10 -17.75
N SER A 3 13.13 0.54 -18.02
CA SER A 3 14.22 0.65 -17.03
C SER A 3 14.07 1.81 -16.03
N LYS A 4 13.05 2.66 -16.20
CA LYS A 4 12.86 3.91 -15.43
C LYS A 4 11.77 3.86 -14.34
N MET A 5 10.97 2.79 -14.25
CA MET A 5 9.90 2.69 -13.26
C MET A 5 10.17 1.54 -12.28
N ASN A 6 10.26 1.87 -10.99
CA ASN A 6 10.41 0.97 -9.85
C ASN A 6 11.82 0.45 -9.50
N LYS A 7 12.85 1.30 -9.58
CA LYS A 7 13.95 1.15 -8.60
C LYS A 7 13.41 1.67 -7.27
N GLY A 8 13.53 0.88 -6.20
CA GLY A 8 12.99 1.17 -4.86
C GLY A 8 13.19 2.63 -4.42
N ASN A 9 12.34 3.08 -3.50
CA ASN A 9 12.12 4.49 -3.14
C ASN A 9 13.35 5.23 -2.54
N GLY A 10 14.58 4.81 -2.83
CA GLY A 10 15.84 5.42 -2.42
C GLY A 10 15.96 6.89 -2.80
N PHE A 11 15.41 7.32 -3.94
CA PHE A 11 15.31 8.74 -4.27
C PHE A 11 14.48 9.53 -3.21
N MET A 12 13.40 8.94 -2.69
CA MET A 12 12.59 9.58 -1.66
C MET A 12 13.33 9.66 -0.32
N VAL A 13 14.12 8.64 0.02
CA VAL A 13 14.99 8.65 1.21
C VAL A 13 16.09 9.70 1.07
N TYR A 14 16.75 9.74 -0.09
CA TYR A 14 17.75 10.73 -0.46
C TYR A 14 17.19 12.15 -0.33
N ARG A 15 16.05 12.44 -0.96
CA ARG A 15 15.42 13.76 -0.93
C ARG A 15 15.07 14.19 0.50
N LYS A 16 14.62 13.26 1.35
CA LYS A 16 14.32 13.54 2.76
C LYS A 16 15.59 13.84 3.56
N ASN A 17 16.67 13.09 3.31
CA ASN A 17 17.95 13.33 3.99
C ASN A 17 18.58 14.66 3.56
N LEU A 18 18.51 14.98 2.26
CA LEU A 18 18.91 16.26 1.71
C LEU A 18 18.15 17.43 2.36
N ASN A 19 16.82 17.31 2.49
CA ASN A 19 16.02 18.34 3.16
C ASN A 19 16.48 18.56 4.60
N LYS A 20 16.70 17.48 5.36
CA LYS A 20 17.17 17.56 6.74
C LYS A 20 18.56 18.19 6.84
N HIS A 21 19.45 17.89 5.90
CA HIS A 21 20.77 18.50 5.84
C HIS A 21 20.68 20.01 5.61
N LEU A 22 19.84 20.45 4.69
CA LEU A 22 19.62 21.87 4.40
C LEU A 22 18.98 22.59 5.60
N GLU A 23 18.02 21.96 6.27
CA GLU A 23 17.44 22.48 7.52
C GLU A 23 18.49 22.67 8.62
N MET A 24 19.44 21.73 8.78
CA MET A 24 20.55 21.87 9.74
C MET A 24 21.50 23.00 9.38
N LEU A 25 21.65 23.32 8.10
CA LEU A 25 22.44 24.45 7.62
C LEU A 25 21.69 25.79 7.74
N GLY A 26 20.46 25.78 8.25
CA GLY A 26 19.62 26.98 8.38
C GLY A 26 18.81 27.34 7.13
N GLU A 27 18.92 26.54 6.07
CA GLU A 27 18.27 26.78 4.79
C GLU A 27 16.88 26.13 4.78
N ARG A 28 15.83 26.96 4.87
CA ARG A 28 14.44 26.50 4.77
C ARG A 28 13.97 26.55 3.32
N ILE A 29 14.03 25.40 2.66
CA ILE A 29 13.67 25.28 1.24
C ILE A 29 12.29 24.63 1.12
N THR A 30 11.44 25.16 0.23
CA THR A 30 10.14 24.57 -0.02
C THR A 30 10.27 23.25 -0.78
N MET A 31 9.30 22.34 -0.63
CA MET A 31 9.27 21.09 -1.39
C MET A 31 9.24 21.29 -2.91
N GLN A 32 8.69 22.43 -3.37
CA GLN A 32 8.65 22.80 -4.79
C GLN A 32 10.04 23.11 -5.34
N GLN A 33 10.91 23.72 -4.53
CA GLN A 33 12.31 24.02 -4.88
C GLN A 33 13.22 22.81 -4.66
N LEU A 34 12.98 22.05 -3.59
CA LEU A 34 13.77 20.87 -3.25
C LEU A 34 13.64 19.76 -4.30
N SER A 35 12.44 19.53 -4.85
CA SER A 35 12.19 18.42 -5.77
C SER A 35 13.02 18.48 -7.06
N PRO A 36 13.11 19.60 -7.79
CA PRO A 36 14.01 19.71 -8.94
C PRO A 36 15.49 19.66 -8.53
N LEU A 37 15.89 20.29 -7.43
CA LEU A 37 17.27 20.25 -6.93
C LEU A 37 17.73 18.82 -6.62
N ALA A 38 16.94 18.09 -5.81
CA ALA A 38 17.21 16.70 -5.48
C ALA A 38 17.23 15.82 -6.73
N GLY A 39 16.34 16.09 -7.70
CA GLY A 39 16.30 15.37 -8.97
C GLY A 39 17.57 15.56 -9.80
N SER A 40 18.12 16.78 -9.84
CA SER A 40 19.39 17.07 -10.52
C SER A 40 20.57 16.40 -9.82
N LEU A 41 20.69 16.58 -8.50
CA LEU A 41 21.77 15.97 -7.71
C LEU A 41 21.74 14.44 -7.80
N TRP A 42 20.56 13.84 -7.64
CA TRP A 42 20.39 12.39 -7.76
C TRP A 42 20.83 11.84 -9.12
N LYS A 43 20.64 12.57 -10.22
CA LYS A 43 21.12 12.13 -11.53
C LYS A 43 22.65 12.09 -11.56
N SER A 44 23.32 13.09 -11.00
CA SER A 44 24.79 13.16 -10.90
C SER A 44 25.40 12.25 -9.84
N GLU A 45 24.63 11.73 -8.87
CA GLU A 45 25.17 10.86 -7.83
C GLU A 45 25.82 9.58 -8.41
N PRO A 46 26.96 9.14 -7.85
CA PRO A 46 27.59 7.89 -8.26
C PRO A 46 26.74 6.69 -7.87
N LYS A 47 26.99 5.56 -8.53
CA LYS A 47 26.22 4.33 -8.35
C LYS A 47 26.23 3.85 -6.89
N GLN A 48 27.38 3.96 -6.21
CA GLN A 48 27.54 3.56 -4.80
C GLN A 48 26.55 4.29 -3.87
N VAL A 49 26.36 5.59 -4.07
CA VAL A 49 25.40 6.39 -3.30
C VAL A 49 23.97 5.93 -3.60
N LYS A 50 23.65 5.70 -4.87
CA LYS A 50 22.32 5.23 -5.28
C LYS A 50 21.99 3.86 -4.69
N ASP A 51 22.96 2.95 -4.67
CA ASP A 51 22.82 1.61 -4.10
C ASP A 51 22.66 1.70 -2.57
N HIS A 52 23.44 2.52 -1.87
CA HIS A 52 23.27 2.77 -0.44
C HIS A 52 21.85 3.24 -0.07
N TYR A 53 21.32 4.23 -0.80
CA TYR A 53 19.95 4.72 -0.55
C TYR A 53 18.87 3.71 -0.95
N LYS A 54 19.16 2.83 -1.91
CA LYS A 54 18.28 1.72 -2.25
C LYS A 54 18.20 0.73 -1.09
N ASP A 55 19.35 0.32 -0.55
CA ASP A 55 19.43 -0.61 0.58
C ASP A 55 18.71 -0.05 1.81
N LEU A 56 18.96 1.23 2.13
CA LEU A 56 18.22 1.95 3.18
C LEU A 56 16.70 1.93 2.94
N SER A 57 16.25 2.14 1.70
CA SER A 57 14.82 2.12 1.39
C SER A 57 14.20 0.74 1.59
N GLU A 58 14.95 -0.33 1.32
CA GLU A 58 14.53 -1.70 1.55
C GLU A 58 14.51 -2.05 3.04
N GLU A 59 15.49 -1.58 3.81
CA GLU A 59 15.53 -1.75 5.26
C GLU A 59 14.36 -1.03 5.95
N ILE A 60 14.08 0.23 5.58
CA ILE A 60 12.93 0.99 6.08
C ILE A 60 11.63 0.23 5.78
N LYS A 61 11.51 -0.33 4.57
CA LYS A 61 10.34 -1.12 4.17
C LYS A 61 10.21 -2.40 5.00
N LYS A 62 11.31 -3.13 5.22
CA LYS A 62 11.35 -4.32 6.08
C LYS A 62 10.94 -3.99 7.52
N LEU A 63 11.53 -2.94 8.10
CA LEU A 63 11.23 -2.48 9.45
C LEU A 63 9.75 -2.11 9.59
N HIS A 64 9.19 -1.38 8.62
CA HIS A 64 7.77 -1.02 8.61
C HIS A 64 6.89 -2.27 8.58
N ASN A 65 7.17 -3.22 7.68
CA ASN A 65 6.43 -4.47 7.59
C ASN A 65 6.49 -5.27 8.90
N ASN A 66 7.68 -5.40 9.49
CA ASN A 66 7.88 -6.11 10.77
C ASN A 66 7.12 -5.43 11.92
N ARG A 67 7.12 -4.09 11.98
CA ARG A 67 6.35 -3.35 12.99
C ARG A 67 4.85 -3.59 12.83
N VAL A 68 4.34 -3.55 11.60
CA VAL A 68 2.94 -3.84 11.30
C VAL A 68 2.58 -5.28 11.72
N GLU A 69 3.40 -6.26 11.35
CA GLU A 69 3.20 -7.66 11.76
C GLU A 69 3.21 -7.83 13.29
N ASN A 70 4.15 -7.21 13.99
CA ASN A 70 4.24 -7.29 15.45
C ASN A 70 3.07 -6.61 16.16
N CYS A 71 2.60 -5.46 15.67
CA CYS A 71 1.38 -4.83 16.20
C CYS A 71 0.17 -5.75 16.05
N ILE A 72 0.06 -6.48 14.95
CA ILE A 72 -1.03 -7.44 14.72
C ILE A 72 -0.90 -8.64 15.67
N LYS A 73 0.29 -9.23 15.79
CA LYS A 73 0.57 -10.34 16.73
C LYS A 73 0.28 -9.94 18.19
N ASN A 74 0.64 -8.73 18.59
CA ASN A 74 0.43 -8.23 19.96
C ASN A 74 -1.05 -7.92 20.25
N ASN A 75 -1.81 -7.42 19.27
CA ASN A 75 -3.27 -7.30 19.41
C ASN A 75 -3.96 -8.67 19.48
N HIS A 76 -3.39 -9.70 18.85
CA HIS A 76 -3.91 -11.07 18.88
C HIS A 76 -3.61 -11.79 20.20
N LYS A 77 -2.43 -11.58 20.82
CA LYS A 77 -2.08 -12.13 22.15
C LYS A 77 -3.03 -11.69 23.27
N ARG A 78 -3.73 -10.56 23.12
CA ARG A 78 -4.78 -10.12 24.05
C ARG A 78 -6.11 -10.86 23.89
N SER A 79 -6.27 -11.67 22.84
CA SER A 79 -7.59 -12.20 22.43
C SER A 79 -7.63 -13.71 22.18
N SER A 80 -6.63 -14.50 22.61
CA SER A 80 -6.67 -15.94 22.36
C SER A 80 -5.87 -16.73 23.40
N GLU A 81 -6.58 -17.18 24.45
CA GLU A 81 -6.63 -18.61 24.74
C GLU A 81 -7.22 -19.32 23.50
N ASP A 82 -6.91 -20.59 23.31
CA ASP A 82 -7.31 -21.44 22.18
C ASP A 82 -6.37 -21.45 20.96
N ASN A 83 -5.58 -22.52 20.98
CA ASN A 83 -4.53 -22.96 20.09
C ASN A 83 -5.09 -23.60 18.81
N TYR A 84 -4.84 -23.00 17.65
CA TYR A 84 -4.82 -23.71 16.36
C TYR A 84 -3.75 -23.13 15.40
N ASP A 85 -3.07 -24.05 14.70
CA ASP A 85 -1.95 -23.88 13.76
C ASP A 85 -2.17 -22.80 12.68
N TYR A 86 -1.54 -21.63 12.88
CA TYR A 86 -1.81 -20.38 12.14
C TYR A 86 -0.64 -19.87 11.27
N GLU A 87 0.44 -20.64 11.07
CA GLU A 87 1.57 -20.14 10.26
C GLU A 87 1.25 -20.09 8.76
N ASN A 88 0.51 -21.08 8.24
CA ASN A 88 0.14 -21.14 6.81
C ASN A 88 -1.03 -20.22 6.42
N MET A 89 -1.89 -19.84 7.38
CA MET A 89 -3.06 -18.99 7.13
C MET A 89 -2.71 -17.48 7.21
N SER A 90 -1.68 -17.14 8.00
CA SER A 90 -1.18 -15.77 8.22
C SER A 90 -0.59 -15.13 6.96
N SER A 91 0.27 -15.85 6.22
CA SER A 91 0.90 -15.33 4.98
C SER A 91 -0.11 -15.07 3.87
N LYS A 92 -1.17 -15.89 3.77
CA LYS A 92 -2.25 -15.74 2.78
C LYS A 92 -3.12 -14.51 3.10
N LYS A 93 -3.46 -14.31 4.37
CA LYS A 93 -4.22 -13.16 4.88
C LYS A 93 -3.40 -11.86 4.80
N PHE A 94 -2.07 -11.94 4.95
CA PHE A 94 -1.16 -10.80 4.81
C PHE A 94 -0.97 -10.37 3.34
N LYS A 95 -0.87 -11.30 2.38
CA LYS A 95 -0.99 -10.97 0.95
C LYS A 95 -2.33 -10.30 0.63
N GLU A 96 -3.40 -10.76 1.29
CA GLU A 96 -4.75 -10.20 1.13
C GLU A 96 -4.92 -8.82 1.79
N MET A 97 -4.16 -8.50 2.85
CA MET A 97 -4.12 -7.16 3.47
C MET A 97 -3.16 -6.20 2.77
N THR A 98 -2.01 -6.66 2.28
CA THR A 98 -1.04 -5.83 1.56
C THR A 98 -1.43 -5.57 0.11
N THR A 99 -2.29 -6.41 -0.48
CA THR A 99 -3.02 -6.05 -1.72
C THR A 99 -4.19 -5.09 -1.46
N LYS A 100 -4.64 -4.92 -0.21
CA LYS A 100 -5.70 -4.00 0.22
C LYS A 100 -5.16 -2.59 0.50
N ASN A 101 -4.79 -1.90 -0.58
CA ASN A 101 -5.09 -0.47 -0.71
C ASN A 101 -6.61 -0.28 -0.99
N GLY A 102 -7.49 -0.88 -0.18
CA GLY A 102 -8.96 -0.90 -0.40
C GLY A 102 -9.45 -1.79 -1.56
N GLY A 103 -8.55 -2.49 -2.26
CA GLY A 103 -8.87 -3.15 -3.53
C GLY A 103 -9.05 -2.13 -4.66
N ASN A 104 -8.71 -2.51 -5.89
CA ASN A 104 -9.07 -1.67 -7.05
C ASN A 104 -10.61 -1.65 -7.20
N ALA A 105 -11.13 -0.75 -8.05
CA ALA A 105 -12.57 -0.61 -8.29
C ALA A 105 -13.27 -1.97 -8.57
N PHE A 106 -12.59 -2.86 -9.30
CA PHE A 106 -13.08 -4.20 -9.60
C PHE A 106 -13.19 -5.10 -8.36
N ILE A 107 -12.26 -5.04 -7.41
CA ILE A 107 -12.32 -5.84 -6.18
C ILE A 107 -13.50 -5.42 -5.29
N ILE A 108 -13.78 -4.12 -5.22
CA ILE A 108 -14.94 -3.59 -4.47
C ILE A 108 -16.24 -4.04 -5.14
N PHE A 109 -16.35 -3.84 -6.45
CA PHE A 109 -17.48 -4.32 -7.25
C PHE A 109 -17.71 -5.83 -7.08
N ARG A 110 -16.65 -6.63 -7.17
CA ARG A 110 -16.71 -8.09 -7.01
C ARG A 110 -17.23 -8.48 -5.62
N LYS A 111 -16.78 -7.80 -4.56
CA LYS A 111 -17.26 -8.06 -3.19
C LYS A 111 -18.75 -7.78 -3.06
N GLN A 112 -19.21 -6.64 -3.59
CA GLN A 112 -20.62 -6.26 -3.54
C GLN A 112 -21.50 -7.21 -4.36
N LEU A 113 -21.06 -7.58 -5.57
CA LEU A 113 -21.74 -8.61 -6.38
C LEU A 113 -21.86 -9.94 -5.62
N ASN A 114 -20.83 -10.33 -4.86
CA ASN A 114 -20.89 -11.55 -4.05
C ASN A 114 -21.93 -11.46 -2.93
N GLU A 115 -22.01 -10.31 -2.25
CA GLU A 115 -22.96 -10.08 -1.16
C GLU A 115 -24.41 -10.11 -1.68
N GLU A 116 -24.67 -9.51 -2.84
CA GLU A 116 -25.99 -9.54 -3.51
C GLU A 116 -26.39 -10.96 -3.93
N LEU A 117 -25.46 -11.71 -4.53
CA LEU A 117 -25.69 -13.10 -4.94
C LEU A 117 -25.98 -14.00 -3.74
N ARG A 118 -25.23 -13.84 -2.63
CA ARG A 118 -25.46 -14.61 -1.39
C ARG A 118 -26.80 -14.25 -0.74
N SER A 119 -27.17 -12.97 -0.75
CA SER A 119 -28.47 -12.51 -0.26
C SER A 119 -29.63 -13.04 -1.10
N SER A 120 -29.38 -13.29 -2.39
CA SER A 120 -30.32 -13.93 -3.32
C SER A 120 -30.29 -15.47 -3.28
N GLY A 121 -29.54 -16.07 -2.34
CA GLY A 121 -29.46 -17.52 -2.14
C GLY A 121 -28.41 -18.25 -3.00
N TYR A 122 -27.64 -17.53 -3.81
CA TYR A 122 -26.59 -18.12 -4.65
C TYR A 122 -25.24 -18.12 -3.92
N ASN A 123 -24.79 -19.31 -3.52
CA ASN A 123 -23.45 -19.52 -2.95
C ASN A 123 -22.50 -20.07 -4.03
N LEU A 124 -21.91 -19.18 -4.83
CA LEU A 124 -20.92 -19.55 -5.84
C LEU A 124 -19.56 -19.87 -5.20
N ASN A 125 -18.86 -20.85 -5.76
CA ASN A 125 -17.44 -21.05 -5.44
C ASN A 125 -16.61 -19.85 -5.94
N MET A 126 -15.39 -19.72 -5.40
CA MET A 126 -14.54 -18.57 -5.66
C MET A 126 -14.11 -18.45 -7.14
N GLN A 127 -13.95 -19.58 -7.85
CA GLN A 127 -13.56 -19.58 -9.26
C GLN A 127 -14.68 -19.03 -10.15
N ASP A 128 -15.90 -19.53 -9.96
CA ASP A 128 -17.05 -19.12 -10.78
C ASP A 128 -17.48 -17.70 -10.44
N HIS A 129 -17.46 -17.33 -9.16
CA HIS A 129 -17.67 -15.94 -8.74
C HIS A 129 -16.70 -14.97 -9.43
N SER A 130 -15.42 -15.34 -9.56
CA SER A 130 -14.43 -14.48 -10.22
C SER A 130 -14.67 -14.35 -11.73
N LYS A 131 -15.15 -15.41 -12.40
CA LYS A 131 -15.54 -15.37 -13.82
C LYS A 131 -16.74 -14.45 -14.03
N PHE A 132 -17.80 -14.61 -13.24
CA PHE A 132 -19.00 -13.77 -13.32
C PHE A 132 -18.67 -12.30 -13.05
N ALA A 133 -17.90 -12.02 -12.00
CA ALA A 133 -17.49 -10.65 -11.69
C ALA A 133 -16.72 -10.01 -12.85
N SER A 134 -15.79 -10.74 -13.48
CA SER A 134 -15.03 -10.24 -14.63
C SER A 134 -15.94 -9.90 -15.81
N TYR A 135 -16.87 -10.80 -16.13
CA TYR A 135 -17.85 -10.60 -17.20
C TYR A 135 -18.76 -9.40 -16.91
N TYR A 136 -19.40 -9.35 -15.74
CA TYR A 136 -20.28 -8.23 -15.39
C TYR A 136 -19.54 -6.90 -15.33
N TRP A 137 -18.28 -6.91 -14.87
CA TRP A 137 -17.44 -5.72 -14.88
C TRP A 137 -17.09 -5.24 -16.28
N SER A 138 -16.83 -6.13 -17.24
CA SER A 138 -16.47 -5.72 -18.61
C SER A 138 -17.62 -4.95 -19.26
N ILE A 139 -18.86 -5.39 -19.05
CA ILE A 139 -20.07 -4.78 -19.61
C ILE A 139 -20.58 -3.57 -18.81
N GLN A 140 -20.09 -3.32 -17.59
CA GLN A 140 -20.52 -2.15 -16.82
C GLN A 140 -20.20 -0.83 -17.54
N PRO A 141 -21.11 0.15 -17.49
CA PRO A 141 -20.91 1.46 -18.08
C PRO A 141 -19.84 2.27 -17.32
N LYS A 142 -19.34 3.34 -17.95
CA LYS A 142 -18.20 4.11 -17.43
C LYS A 142 -18.52 4.80 -16.10
N GLU A 143 -19.78 5.17 -15.90
CA GLU A 143 -20.33 5.83 -14.73
C GLU A 143 -20.23 4.91 -13.51
N VAL A 144 -20.66 3.66 -13.66
CA VAL A 144 -20.56 2.63 -12.61
C VAL A 144 -19.09 2.34 -12.29
N LYS A 145 -18.25 2.18 -13.31
CA LYS A 145 -16.80 2.02 -13.11
C LYS A 145 -16.18 3.25 -12.41
N GLY A 146 -16.68 4.44 -12.70
CA GLY A 146 -16.28 5.70 -12.08
C GLY A 146 -16.63 5.77 -10.59
N TYR A 147 -17.85 5.37 -10.23
CA TYR A 147 -18.31 5.27 -8.85
C TYR A 147 -17.39 4.36 -8.01
N PHE A 148 -17.12 3.14 -8.48
CA PHE A 148 -16.25 2.20 -7.75
C PHE A 148 -14.78 2.67 -7.70
N LYS A 149 -14.30 3.43 -8.69
CA LYS A 149 -12.98 4.07 -8.64
C LYS A 149 -12.93 5.15 -7.56
N ALA A 150 -13.95 6.00 -7.47
CA ALA A 150 -14.03 7.03 -6.44
C ALA A 150 -14.09 6.41 -5.04
N LEU A 151 -14.90 5.35 -4.88
CA LEU A 151 -15.01 4.61 -3.62
C LEU A 151 -13.68 3.97 -3.20
N SER A 152 -12.96 3.34 -4.14
CA SER A 152 -11.60 2.83 -3.91
C SER A 152 -10.63 3.94 -3.47
N GLY A 153 -10.74 5.13 -4.07
CA GLY A 153 -9.96 6.30 -3.68
C GLY A 153 -10.23 6.75 -2.23
N GLN A 154 -11.50 6.82 -1.83
CA GLN A 154 -11.88 7.18 -0.46
C GLN A 154 -11.37 6.16 0.57
N PHE A 155 -11.53 4.86 0.30
CA PHE A 155 -11.01 3.80 1.17
C PHE A 155 -9.51 3.90 1.40
N LYS A 156 -8.72 4.17 0.35
CA LYS A 156 -7.27 4.36 0.47
C LYS A 156 -6.92 5.55 1.37
N LYS A 157 -7.67 6.65 1.24
CA LYS A 157 -7.47 7.85 2.04
C LYS A 157 -7.74 7.56 3.52
N THR A 158 -8.90 6.98 3.83
CA THR A 158 -9.29 6.64 5.22
C THR A 158 -8.29 5.68 5.87
N LEU A 159 -7.85 4.64 5.15
CA LEU A 159 -6.86 3.69 5.69
C LEU A 159 -5.52 4.38 5.98
N ASN A 160 -5.05 5.23 5.06
CA ASN A 160 -3.81 5.98 5.24
C ASN A 160 -3.91 6.93 6.46
N ASP A 161 -5.07 7.56 6.65
CA ASP A 161 -5.30 8.45 7.78
C ASP A 161 -5.40 7.68 9.12
N GLN A 162 -6.00 6.48 9.13
CA GLN A 162 -5.99 5.58 10.29
C GLN A 162 -4.58 5.10 10.64
N LEU A 163 -3.77 4.74 9.64
CA LEU A 163 -2.37 4.37 9.85
C LEU A 163 -1.58 5.54 10.44
N LYS A 164 -1.73 6.76 9.91
CA LYS A 164 -1.10 7.95 10.51
C LYS A 164 -1.52 8.14 11.96
N GLN A 165 -2.81 8.00 12.29
CA GLN A 165 -3.27 8.13 13.68
C GLN A 165 -2.68 7.06 14.61
N MET A 166 -2.48 5.83 14.14
CA MET A 166 -1.87 4.76 14.93
C MET A 166 -0.36 4.92 15.11
N PHE A 167 0.34 5.50 14.12
CA PHE A 167 1.81 5.60 14.11
C PHE A 167 2.37 7.00 14.41
N CYS A 168 1.51 8.02 14.54
CA CYS A 168 1.91 9.41 14.85
C CYS A 168 1.34 9.94 16.17
N LYS A 169 0.76 9.09 17.03
CA LYS A 169 0.55 9.46 18.44
C LYS A 169 1.90 9.37 19.17
N SER A 170 2.53 10.53 19.34
CA SER A 170 3.52 10.79 20.38
C SER A 170 2.87 10.80 21.76
#